data_AF-A0A7G1ISP4-F1
#
_entry.id   AF-A0A7G1ISP4-F1
#
_cell.length_a   1.000
_cell.length_b   1.000
_cell.length_c   1.000
_cell.angle_alpha   90.00
_cell.angle_beta   90.00
_cell.angle_gamma   90.00
#
_symmetry.space_group_name_H-M   'P 1'
#
loop_
_entity.id
_entity.type
_entity.pdbx_description
1 polymer ?
#
loop_
_entity_poly.entity_id
_entity_poly.type
_entity_poly.pdbx_seq_one_letter_code
_entity_poly.pdbx_strand_id
1 'polypeptide(L)'
;MADLLGYPEAKFLKIEAGKKQDKEVVLVKDFPLVTETSLEFYAREVADLLVEIRAFQQPILVLFTAKDMLLAVSDLLPVSHLAQYKNGDVHQLKKRFEKGEQQILLGAASFWEGVDFSSHPFVIQVVPRLPFQNPQEPLTKKINQELIQEGKNAFYDYQLPMAIIRLKQALGRSMRREHQRSLTLVLDRRIVGKRYGKQIVASLAKEATVKTVSRSEVDEAIDRFLNEL
;
A
#
# COMPACT_ATOMS: atom_id res chain seq x y z
N MET A 1 18.69 -11.01 -1.32
CA MET A 1 17.84 -11.75 -0.36
C MET A 1 18.43 -13.08 0.05
N ALA A 2 18.94 -13.91 -0.89
CA ALA A 2 19.67 -15.14 -0.55
C ALA A 2 20.80 -14.89 0.47
N ASP A 3 21.62 -13.86 0.21
CA ASP A 3 22.72 -13.48 1.11
C ASP A 3 22.24 -13.06 2.50
N LEU A 4 21.14 -12.30 2.59
CA LEU A 4 20.52 -11.89 3.85
C LEU A 4 19.97 -13.08 4.66
N LEU A 5 19.67 -14.20 4.00
CA LEU A 5 19.19 -15.43 4.64
C LEU A 5 20.32 -16.45 4.88
N GLY A 6 21.57 -16.12 4.53
CA GLY A 6 22.72 -17.02 4.67
C GLY A 6 22.80 -18.11 3.60
N TYR A 7 22.11 -17.95 2.47
CA TYR A 7 22.09 -18.91 1.36
C TYR A 7 22.60 -18.31 0.04
N PRO A 8 23.89 -17.96 -0.07
CA PRO A 8 24.45 -17.31 -1.27
C PRO A 8 24.37 -18.18 -2.53
N GLU A 9 24.40 -19.50 -2.37
CA GLU A 9 24.37 -20.51 -3.44
C GLU A 9 22.93 -20.95 -3.83
N ALA A 10 21.89 -20.28 -3.34
CA ALA A 10 20.52 -20.71 -3.55
C ALA A 10 20.11 -20.66 -5.03
N LYS A 11 19.59 -21.78 -5.55
CA LYS A 11 18.97 -21.84 -6.88
C LYS A 11 17.57 -21.23 -6.83
N PHE A 12 17.34 -20.18 -7.61
CA PHE A 12 16.04 -19.54 -7.73
C PHE A 12 15.26 -20.13 -8.90
N LEU A 13 14.15 -20.80 -8.60
CA LEU A 13 13.11 -21.12 -9.58
C LEU A 13 12.00 -20.10 -9.44
N LYS A 14 11.77 -19.33 -10.51
CA LYS A 14 10.68 -18.36 -10.57
C LYS A 14 9.60 -18.92 -11.50
N ILE A 15 8.43 -19.19 -10.94
CA ILE A 15 7.23 -19.49 -11.72
C ILE A 15 6.63 -18.15 -12.15
N GLU A 16 6.49 -17.93 -13.45
CA GLU A 16 5.84 -16.72 -13.94
C GLU A 16 4.34 -16.82 -13.71
N ALA A 17 3.82 -15.93 -12.85
CA ALA A 17 2.40 -15.67 -12.80
C ALA A 17 2.03 -14.83 -14.03
N GLY A 18 1.05 -15.27 -14.82
CA GLY A 18 0.55 -14.48 -15.95
C GLY A 18 0.05 -13.11 -15.48
N LYS A 19 0.25 -12.06 -16.29
CA LYS A 19 -0.35 -10.74 -16.04
C LYS A 19 -1.88 -10.90 -16.00
N LYS A 20 -2.48 -10.67 -14.85
CA LYS A 20 -3.94 -10.65 -14.71
C LYS A 20 -4.43 -9.22 -14.93
N GLN A 21 -5.40 -9.04 -15.83
CA GLN A 21 -6.04 -7.73 -16.10
C GLN A 21 -6.81 -7.18 -14.89
N ASP A 22 -7.01 -7.99 -13.86
CA ASP A 22 -7.80 -7.66 -12.67
C ASP A 22 -7.09 -6.74 -11.65
N LYS A 23 -5.86 -6.29 -11.95
CA LYS A 23 -5.06 -5.46 -11.03
C LYS A 23 -4.54 -4.19 -11.70
N GLU A 24 -4.86 -3.07 -11.08
CA GLU A 24 -4.32 -1.78 -11.46
C GLU A 24 -3.68 -1.05 -10.26
N VAL A 25 -2.51 -0.48 -10.49
CA VAL A 25 -1.82 0.40 -9.55
C VAL A 25 -1.77 1.79 -10.15
N VAL A 26 -2.39 2.75 -9.46
CA VAL A 26 -2.43 4.15 -9.87
C VAL A 26 -1.49 4.95 -8.97
N LEU A 27 -0.46 5.54 -9.58
CA LEU A 27 0.49 6.42 -8.90
C LEU A 27 0.01 7.86 -9.04
N VAL A 28 -0.30 8.52 -7.91
CA VAL A 28 -0.73 9.92 -7.90
C VAL A 28 0.50 10.82 -7.85
N LYS A 29 0.81 11.51 -8.96
CA LYS A 29 2.11 12.18 -9.18
C LYS A 29 2.29 13.52 -8.46
N ASP A 30 1.19 14.14 -8.08
CA ASP A 30 1.07 15.52 -7.58
C ASP A 30 0.41 15.61 -6.19
N PHE A 31 0.22 14.47 -5.52
CA PHE A 31 -0.16 14.47 -4.10
C PHE A 31 0.93 15.18 -3.27
N PRO A 32 0.58 15.85 -2.16
CA PRO A 32 1.56 16.54 -1.32
C PRO A 32 2.75 15.64 -0.92
N LEU A 33 3.93 16.22 -0.67
CA LEU A 33 5.08 15.42 -0.31
C LEU A 33 5.10 15.13 1.19
N VAL A 34 4.93 13.86 1.57
CA VAL A 34 4.91 13.41 2.96
C VAL A 34 6.12 13.81 3.81
N THR A 35 7.26 14.17 3.19
CA THR A 35 8.46 14.62 3.90
C THR A 35 8.59 16.15 4.03
N GLU A 36 7.75 16.92 3.33
CA GLU A 36 7.80 18.39 3.28
C GLU A 36 6.50 19.04 3.79
N THR A 37 5.50 18.24 4.17
CA THR A 37 4.22 18.72 4.71
C THR A 37 4.05 18.31 6.17
N SER A 38 3.23 19.07 6.91
CA SER A 38 2.84 18.67 8.26
C SER A 38 1.99 17.40 8.25
N LEU A 39 1.94 16.70 9.39
CA LEU A 39 1.10 15.52 9.55
C LEU A 39 -0.38 15.85 9.33
N GLU A 40 -0.83 16.98 9.88
CA GLU A 40 -2.21 17.44 9.84
C GLU A 40 -2.64 17.76 8.40
N PHE A 41 -1.80 18.49 7.66
CA PHE A 41 -2.07 18.81 6.27
C PHE A 41 -2.13 17.54 5.41
N TYR A 42 -1.15 16.66 5.55
CA TYR A 42 -1.14 15.40 4.79
C TYR A 42 -2.35 14.50 5.13
N ALA A 43 -2.71 14.43 6.42
CA ALA A 43 -3.86 13.66 6.87
C ALA A 43 -5.18 14.24 6.32
N ARG A 44 -5.30 15.57 6.24
CA ARG A 44 -6.45 16.24 5.61
C ARG A 44 -6.60 15.82 4.16
N GLU A 45 -5.53 15.93 3.38
CA GLU A 45 -5.52 15.60 1.95
C GLU A 45 -5.86 14.13 1.69
N VAL A 46 -5.40 13.22 2.56
CA VAL A 46 -5.80 11.81 2.52
C VAL A 46 -7.28 11.64 2.88
N ALA A 47 -7.78 12.30 3.93
CA ALA A 47 -9.17 12.21 4.33
C ALA A 47 -10.12 12.75 3.25
N ASP A 48 -9.78 13.87 2.62
CA ASP A 48 -10.58 14.49 1.55
C ASP A 48 -10.65 13.56 0.33
N LEU A 49 -9.53 12.96 -0.08
CA LEU A 49 -9.53 11.92 -1.12
C LEU A 49 -10.43 10.73 -0.76
N LEU A 50 -10.38 10.23 0.49
CA LEU A 50 -11.21 9.11 0.92
C LEU A 50 -12.70 9.44 0.89
N VAL A 51 -13.07 10.68 1.19
CA VAL A 51 -14.45 11.17 1.10
C VAL A 51 -14.93 11.21 -0.36
N GLU A 52 -14.08 11.66 -1.28
CA GLU A 52 -14.37 11.70 -2.72
C GLU A 52 -14.56 10.30 -3.29
N ILE A 53 -13.55 9.43 -3.16
CA ILE A 53 -13.58 8.10 -3.79
C ILE A 53 -14.59 7.15 -3.14
N ARG A 54 -15.13 7.51 -1.96
CA ARG A 54 -16.27 6.81 -1.37
C ARG A 54 -17.51 6.85 -2.28
N ALA A 55 -17.66 7.86 -3.14
CA ALA A 55 -18.77 7.97 -4.08
C ALA A 55 -18.91 6.74 -5.00
N PHE A 56 -17.82 6.00 -5.27
CA PHE A 56 -17.83 4.77 -6.06
C PHE A 56 -18.48 3.57 -5.38
N GLN A 57 -18.88 3.70 -4.10
CA GLN A 57 -19.55 2.66 -3.30
C GLN A 57 -18.78 1.34 -3.20
N GLN A 58 -17.47 1.36 -3.43
CA GLN A 58 -16.59 0.21 -3.29
C GLN A 58 -15.95 0.16 -1.91
N PRO A 59 -15.63 -1.04 -1.38
CA PRO A 59 -14.83 -1.18 -0.18
C PRO A 59 -13.46 -0.50 -0.34
N ILE A 60 -13.07 0.33 0.63
CA ILE A 60 -11.82 1.08 0.66
C ILE A 60 -10.98 0.60 1.85
N LEU A 61 -9.81 0.04 1.55
CA LEU A 61 -8.81 -0.34 2.53
C LEU A 61 -7.63 0.63 2.48
N VAL A 62 -7.37 1.32 3.58
CA VAL A 62 -6.23 2.24 3.68
C VAL A 62 -5.12 1.59 4.50
N LEU A 63 -3.93 1.50 3.94
CA LEU A 63 -2.76 0.82 4.52
C LEU A 63 -1.72 1.85 4.97
N PHE A 64 -1.79 2.21 6.25
CA PHE A 64 -0.85 3.13 6.88
C PHE A 64 0.43 2.42 7.32
N THR A 65 1.53 3.18 7.32
CA THR A 65 2.84 2.74 7.83
C THR A 65 3.13 3.29 9.23
N ALA A 66 2.31 4.25 9.71
CA ALA A 66 2.45 4.90 11.01
C ALA A 66 1.09 5.06 11.68
N LYS A 67 1.04 4.77 13.00
CA LYS A 67 -0.17 4.89 13.83
C LYS A 67 -0.71 6.32 13.86
N ASP A 68 0.16 7.31 14.00
CA ASP A 68 -0.25 8.71 14.17
C ASP A 68 -0.96 9.25 12.93
N MET A 69 -0.50 8.87 11.73
CA MET A 69 -1.17 9.24 10.48
C MET A 69 -2.54 8.57 10.34
N LEU A 70 -2.67 7.30 10.74
CA LEU A 70 -3.95 6.60 10.76
C LEU A 70 -4.95 7.30 11.68
N LEU A 71 -4.51 7.64 12.90
CA LEU A 71 -5.35 8.33 13.87
C LEU A 71 -5.75 9.72 13.40
N ALA A 72 -4.78 10.49 12.87
CA ALA A 72 -5.05 11.82 12.31
C ALA A 72 -6.08 11.75 11.17
N VAL A 73 -5.93 10.85 10.20
CA VAL A 73 -6.94 10.66 9.13
C VAL A 73 -8.29 10.26 9.72
N SER A 74 -8.30 9.33 10.69
CA SER A 74 -9.52 8.88 11.36
C SER A 74 -10.26 10.00 12.09
N ASP A 75 -9.55 10.93 12.74
CA ASP A 75 -10.14 12.09 13.41
C ASP A 75 -10.71 13.12 12.42
N LEU A 76 -10.18 13.14 11.19
CA LEU A 76 -10.56 14.09 10.16
C LEU A 76 -11.69 13.61 9.24
N LEU A 77 -11.96 12.31 9.18
CA LEU A 77 -13.02 11.74 8.34
C LEU A 77 -14.41 12.12 8.89
N PRO A 78 -15.27 12.80 8.10
CA PRO A 78 -16.63 13.15 8.51
C PRO A 78 -17.62 11.99 8.39
N VAL A 79 -17.18 10.85 7.86
CA VAL A 79 -18.00 9.67 7.58
C VAL A 79 -17.65 8.52 8.51
N SER A 80 -18.63 7.66 8.78
CA SER A 80 -18.42 6.44 9.57
C SER A 80 -17.43 5.50 8.87
N HIS A 81 -16.53 4.91 9.67
CA HIS A 81 -15.42 4.07 9.20
C HIS A 81 -14.95 3.13 10.31
N LEU A 82 -14.10 2.17 9.96
CA LEU A 82 -13.40 1.26 10.88
C LEU A 82 -11.91 1.64 10.96
N ALA A 83 -11.34 1.61 12.16
CA ALA A 83 -9.91 1.93 12.38
C ALA A 83 -9.27 1.01 13.45
N GLN A 84 -8.08 0.45 13.12
CA GLN A 84 -7.33 -0.54 13.93
C GLN A 84 -7.01 -0.14 15.39
N TYR A 85 -7.12 1.14 15.73
CA TYR A 85 -6.80 1.63 17.07
C TYR A 85 -7.99 2.30 17.76
N LYS A 86 -9.18 2.26 17.16
CA LYS A 86 -10.40 2.85 17.72
C LYS A 86 -11.57 1.88 17.80
N ASN A 87 -11.69 0.94 16.86
CA ASN A 87 -12.93 0.19 16.67
C ASN A 87 -12.82 -1.32 16.94
N GLY A 88 -11.69 -1.79 17.47
CA GLY A 88 -11.46 -3.19 17.85
C GLY A 88 -10.12 -3.74 17.38
N ASP A 89 -9.90 -5.03 17.66
CA ASP A 89 -8.72 -5.75 17.16
C ASP A 89 -8.82 -6.04 15.65
N VAL A 90 -7.70 -6.46 15.06
CA VAL A 90 -7.58 -6.73 13.62
C VAL A 90 -8.60 -7.75 13.12
N HIS A 91 -8.85 -8.81 13.88
CA HIS A 91 -9.73 -9.89 13.46
C HIS A 91 -11.19 -9.43 13.44
N GLN A 92 -11.61 -8.71 14.47
CA GLN A 92 -12.95 -8.11 14.54
C GLN A 92 -13.16 -7.13 13.39
N LEU A 93 -12.21 -6.22 13.16
CA LEU A 93 -12.33 -5.21 12.11
C LEU A 93 -12.38 -5.83 10.72
N LYS A 94 -11.55 -6.84 10.46
CA LYS A 94 -11.64 -7.64 9.23
C LYS A 94 -13.04 -8.19 9.04
N LYS A 95 -13.58 -8.88 10.04
CA LYS A 95 -14.90 -9.53 9.96
C LYS A 95 -16.02 -8.53 9.72
N ARG A 96 -15.97 -7.38 10.39
CA ARG A 96 -16.95 -6.28 10.24
C ARG A 96 -16.88 -5.66 8.83
N PHE A 97 -15.67 -5.41 8.34
CA PHE A 97 -15.45 -4.92 6.99
C PHE A 97 -15.93 -5.92 5.92
N GLU A 98 -15.61 -7.21 6.06
CA GLU A 98 -16.08 -8.27 5.15
C GLU A 98 -17.61 -8.45 5.11
N LYS A 99 -18.30 -8.09 6.19
CA LYS A 99 -19.76 -8.04 6.26
C LYS A 99 -20.36 -6.79 5.63
N GLY A 100 -19.54 -5.84 5.18
CA GLY A 100 -19.99 -4.57 4.64
C GLY A 100 -20.53 -3.60 5.68
N GLU A 101 -20.17 -3.74 6.97
CA GLU A 101 -20.66 -2.82 8.01
C GLU A 101 -20.25 -1.37 7.74
N GLN A 102 -19.05 -1.17 7.18
CA GLN A 102 -18.50 0.13 6.82
C GLN A 102 -17.70 0.01 5.53
N GLN A 103 -17.75 1.06 4.72
CA GLN A 103 -17.05 1.10 3.44
C GLN A 103 -15.55 1.36 3.58
N ILE A 104 -15.13 2.09 4.62
CA ILE A 104 -13.72 2.47 4.82
C ILE A 104 -13.15 1.71 6.01
N LEU A 105 -12.01 1.06 5.80
CA LEU A 105 -11.20 0.44 6.84
C LEU A 105 -9.78 1.02 6.82
N LEU A 106 -9.41 1.63 7.93
CA LEU A 106 -8.07 2.17 8.19
C LEU A 106 -7.25 1.13 8.96
N GLY A 107 -6.23 0.60 8.31
CA GLY A 107 -5.33 -0.42 8.86
C GLY A 107 -3.87 0.01 8.84
N ALA A 108 -3.07 -0.58 9.72
CA ALA A 108 -1.62 -0.45 9.80
C ALA A 108 -0.98 -1.81 10.07
N ALA A 109 0.36 -1.89 10.06
CA ALA A 109 1.17 -3.05 10.45
C ALA A 109 0.57 -4.40 10.03
N SER A 110 -0.15 -5.09 10.94
CA SER A 110 -0.82 -6.38 10.71
C SER A 110 -1.75 -6.45 9.50
N PHE A 111 -2.33 -5.34 9.03
CA PHE A 111 -3.13 -5.34 7.79
C PHE A 111 -2.27 -5.54 6.52
N TRP A 112 -0.97 -5.24 6.57
CA TRP A 112 -0.02 -5.55 5.50
C TRP A 112 0.33 -7.05 5.43
N GLU A 113 0.27 -7.75 6.56
CA GLU A 113 0.84 -9.09 6.73
C GLU A 113 -0.19 -10.21 7.00
N GLY A 114 -1.41 -9.90 7.45
CA GLY A 114 -2.33 -10.91 8.00
C GLY A 114 -3.79 -10.87 7.55
N VAL A 115 -4.19 -9.95 6.67
CA VAL A 115 -5.62 -9.77 6.34
C VAL A 115 -5.87 -9.99 4.85
N ASP A 116 -6.82 -10.86 4.56
CA ASP A 116 -7.29 -11.21 3.21
C ASP A 116 -8.80 -10.95 3.14
N PHE A 117 -9.24 -10.18 2.15
CA PHE A 117 -10.63 -9.74 2.02
C PHE A 117 -11.31 -10.47 0.86
N SER A 118 -11.46 -11.78 1.00
CA SER A 118 -11.98 -12.65 -0.06
C SER A 118 -13.48 -12.51 -0.36
N SER A 119 -14.23 -11.78 0.49
CA SER A 119 -15.68 -11.61 0.33
C SER A 119 -16.06 -10.55 -0.71
N HIS A 120 -15.20 -9.57 -0.97
CA HIS A 120 -15.51 -8.47 -1.86
C HIS A 120 -14.99 -8.75 -3.28
N PRO A 121 -15.84 -8.64 -4.32
CA PRO A 121 -15.40 -8.81 -5.71
C PRO A 121 -14.43 -7.73 -6.16
N PHE A 122 -14.51 -6.56 -5.53
CA PHE A 122 -13.69 -5.40 -5.81
C PHE A 122 -13.26 -4.71 -4.52
N VAL A 123 -12.02 -4.19 -4.48
CA VAL A 123 -11.53 -3.36 -3.39
C VAL A 123 -10.61 -2.25 -3.90
N ILE A 124 -10.83 -1.03 -3.43
CA ILE A 124 -9.89 0.07 -3.58
C ILE A 124 -8.91 0.02 -2.41
N GLN A 125 -7.63 -0.17 -2.71
CA GLN A 125 -6.58 -0.05 -1.72
C GLN A 125 -5.95 1.34 -1.82
N VAL A 126 -5.66 1.96 -0.68
CA VAL A 126 -4.97 3.24 -0.63
C VAL A 126 -3.70 3.07 0.20
N VAL A 127 -2.56 3.45 -0.37
CA VAL A 127 -1.24 3.45 0.27
C VAL A 127 -0.78 4.91 0.39
N PRO A 128 -1.03 5.57 1.54
CA PRO A 128 -0.64 6.96 1.72
C PRO A 128 0.87 7.17 1.69
N ARG A 129 1.66 6.20 2.15
CA ARG A 129 3.12 6.31 2.23
C ARG A 129 3.79 5.00 1.83
N LEU A 130 4.92 5.08 1.12
CA LEU A 130 5.73 3.91 0.80
C LEU A 130 6.16 3.17 2.08
N PRO A 131 6.06 1.83 2.15
CA PRO A 131 6.26 1.03 3.36
C PRO A 131 7.74 0.76 3.68
N PHE A 132 8.56 1.80 3.64
CA PHE A 132 9.92 1.75 4.18
C PHE A 132 9.89 1.54 5.69
N GLN A 133 10.81 0.73 6.19
CA GLN A 133 10.97 0.51 7.64
C GLN A 133 11.44 1.78 8.32
N ASN A 134 11.06 1.94 9.59
CA ASN A 134 11.55 3.04 10.41
C ASN A 134 13.04 2.81 10.72
N PRO A 135 13.97 3.69 10.30
CA PRO A 135 15.40 3.49 10.55
C PRO A 135 15.78 3.55 12.04
N GLN A 136 14.90 4.07 12.91
CA GLN A 136 15.11 4.11 14.36
C GLN A 136 14.61 2.85 15.08
N GLU A 137 13.90 1.96 14.38
CA GLU A 137 13.46 0.69 14.95
C GLU A 137 14.69 -0.19 15.23
N PRO A 138 14.81 -0.82 16.42
CA PRO A 138 16.06 -1.47 16.85
C PRO A 138 16.61 -2.50 15.87
N LEU A 139 15.76 -3.35 15.29
CA LEU A 139 16.18 -4.35 14.32
C LEU A 139 16.64 -3.71 13.01
N THR A 140 15.84 -2.79 12.47
CA THR A 140 16.20 -2.04 11.25
C THR A 140 17.53 -1.28 11.43
N LYS A 141 17.74 -0.66 12.59
CA LYS A 141 18.99 0.05 12.92
C LYS A 141 20.19 -0.90 12.92
N LYS A 142 20.04 -2.08 13.53
CA LYS A 142 21.10 -3.09 13.61
C LYS A 142 21.47 -3.63 12.22
N ILE A 143 20.48 -4.00 11.41
CA ILE A 143 20.70 -4.49 10.03
C ILE A 143 21.38 -3.41 9.18
N ASN A 144 20.94 -2.16 9.30
CA ASN A 144 21.55 -1.05 8.56
C ASN A 144 23.04 -0.87 8.96
N GLN A 145 23.37 -0.97 10.25
CA GLN A 145 24.75 -0.87 10.72
C GLN A 145 25.64 -2.00 10.19
N GLU A 146 25.15 -3.24 10.17
CA GLU A 146 25.89 -4.39 9.63
C GLU A 146 26.17 -4.22 8.14
N LEU A 147 25.16 -3.85 7.35
CA LEU A 147 25.34 -3.61 5.90
C LEU A 147 26.34 -2.49 5.62
N ILE A 148 26.33 -1.42 6.43
CA ILE A 148 27.31 -0.33 6.31
C ILE A 148 28.73 -0.83 6.62
N GLN A 149 28.90 -1.68 7.65
CA GLN A 149 30.20 -2.29 7.99
C GLN A 149 30.72 -3.22 6.89
N GLU A 150 29.82 -3.87 6.15
CA GLU A 150 30.14 -4.67 4.96
C GLU A 150 30.43 -3.83 3.69
N GLY A 151 30.39 -2.49 3.77
CA GLY A 151 30.59 -1.59 2.63
C GLY A 151 29.41 -1.55 1.66
N LYS A 152 28.24 -2.06 2.05
CA LYS A 152 27.01 -2.10 1.26
C LYS A 152 26.14 -0.86 1.49
N ASN A 153 25.15 -0.66 0.63
CA ASN A 153 24.18 0.43 0.77
C ASN A 153 22.88 -0.10 1.41
N ALA A 154 22.73 0.07 2.72
CA ALA A 154 21.58 -0.43 3.48
C ALA A 154 20.20 -0.03 2.89
N PHE A 155 20.10 1.13 2.22
CA PHE A 155 18.86 1.51 1.56
C PHE A 155 18.56 0.63 0.35
N TYR A 156 19.52 0.45 -0.57
CA TYR A 156 19.32 -0.34 -1.79
C TYR A 156 19.38 -1.85 -1.54
N ASP A 157 20.17 -2.30 -0.57
CA ASP A 157 20.38 -3.73 -0.29
C ASP A 157 19.32 -4.33 0.65
N TYR A 158 18.63 -3.49 1.44
CA TYR A 158 17.63 -3.95 2.40
C TYR A 158 16.31 -3.17 2.35
N GLN A 159 16.32 -1.86 2.62
CA GLN A 159 15.07 -1.11 2.79
C GLN A 159 14.19 -1.08 1.53
N LEU A 160 14.79 -0.87 0.36
CA LEU A 160 14.08 -0.83 -0.92
C LEU A 160 13.51 -2.21 -1.31
N PRO A 161 14.29 -3.31 -1.28
CA PRO A 161 13.75 -4.66 -1.46
C PRO A 161 12.59 -4.99 -0.51
N MET A 162 12.72 -4.67 0.77
CA MET A 162 11.68 -4.92 1.77
C MET A 162 10.40 -4.11 1.48
N ALA A 163 10.53 -2.85 1.09
CA ALA A 163 9.38 -2.03 0.70
C ALA A 163 8.67 -2.59 -0.55
N ILE A 164 9.43 -3.07 -1.54
CA ILE A 164 8.87 -3.72 -2.75
C ILE A 164 8.10 -4.98 -2.37
N ILE A 165 8.65 -5.82 -1.49
CA ILE A 165 7.97 -7.05 -1.03
C ILE A 165 6.65 -6.71 -0.34
N ARG A 166 6.65 -5.73 0.58
CA ARG A 166 5.44 -5.30 1.27
C ARG A 166 4.38 -4.73 0.32
N LEU A 167 4.78 -3.93 -0.67
CA LEU A 167 3.86 -3.44 -1.70
C LEU A 167 3.28 -4.59 -2.51
N LYS A 168 4.09 -5.55 -2.96
CA LYS A 168 3.60 -6.74 -3.66
C LYS A 168 2.63 -7.56 -2.82
N GLN A 169 2.90 -7.70 -1.53
CA GLN A 169 2.00 -8.38 -0.59
C GLN A 169 0.65 -7.65 -0.48
N ALA A 170 0.65 -6.32 -0.41
CA ALA A 170 -0.59 -5.55 -0.44
C ALA A 170 -1.40 -5.81 -1.73
N LEU A 171 -0.75 -5.81 -2.90
CA LEU A 171 -1.37 -6.15 -4.19
C LEU A 171 -1.83 -7.62 -4.31
N GLY A 172 -1.19 -8.53 -3.58
CA GLY A 172 -1.44 -9.97 -3.66
C GLY A 172 -2.67 -10.44 -2.87
N ARG A 173 -3.06 -9.70 -1.82
CA ARG A 173 -4.11 -10.08 -0.86
C ARG A 173 -5.55 -9.94 -1.35
N SER A 174 -5.74 -9.35 -2.52
CA SER A 174 -7.05 -9.22 -3.16
C SER A 174 -7.34 -10.34 -4.16
N MET A 175 -6.72 -11.52 -4.03
CA MET A 175 -6.95 -12.62 -4.96
C MET A 175 -6.94 -13.99 -4.28
N ARG A 176 -8.09 -14.40 -3.77
CA ARG A 176 -8.38 -15.85 -3.56
C ARG A 176 -9.36 -16.43 -4.56
N ARG A 177 -10.04 -15.59 -5.34
CA ARG A 177 -11.03 -15.99 -6.35
C ARG A 177 -10.59 -15.52 -7.73
N GLU A 178 -10.96 -16.29 -8.75
CA GLU A 178 -10.55 -16.03 -10.14
C GLU A 178 -11.01 -14.67 -10.68
N HIS A 179 -12.03 -14.04 -10.08
CA HIS A 179 -12.63 -12.79 -10.57
C HIS A 179 -12.50 -11.61 -9.60
N GLN A 180 -11.60 -11.68 -8.62
CA GLN A 180 -11.43 -10.57 -7.68
C GLN A 180 -10.54 -9.49 -8.31
N ARG A 181 -11.10 -8.28 -8.44
CA ARG A 181 -10.43 -7.10 -8.99
C ARG A 181 -9.93 -6.17 -7.88
N SER A 182 -8.83 -5.48 -8.11
CA SER A 182 -8.31 -4.50 -7.15
C SER A 182 -7.62 -3.33 -7.83
N LEU A 183 -7.92 -2.14 -7.33
CA LEU A 183 -7.23 -0.91 -7.71
C LEU A 183 -6.46 -0.38 -6.49
N THR A 184 -5.16 -0.12 -6.65
CA THR A 184 -4.31 0.42 -5.59
C THR A 184 -3.87 1.83 -5.92
N LEU A 185 -4.35 2.80 -5.15
CA LEU A 185 -3.87 4.18 -5.17
C LEU A 185 -2.61 4.31 -4.32
N VAL A 186 -1.49 4.72 -4.92
CA VAL A 186 -0.26 5.07 -4.21
C VAL A 186 -0.13 6.60 -4.21
N LEU A 187 -0.28 7.20 -3.03
CA LEU A 187 -0.30 8.66 -2.87
C LEU A 187 1.10 9.25 -2.67
N ASP A 188 2.09 8.43 -2.38
CA ASP A 188 3.44 8.90 -2.09
C ASP A 188 4.19 9.25 -3.38
N ARG A 189 4.16 10.54 -3.78
CA ARG A 189 4.78 11.03 -5.03
C ARG A 189 6.29 10.74 -5.16
N ARG A 190 6.97 10.31 -4.09
CA ARG A 190 8.38 9.86 -4.17
C ARG A 190 8.56 8.66 -5.11
N ILE A 191 7.54 7.83 -5.31
CA ILE A 191 7.58 6.72 -6.27
C ILE A 191 7.74 7.21 -7.72
N VAL A 192 7.28 8.42 -8.03
CA VAL A 192 7.44 9.06 -9.35
C VAL A 192 8.71 9.89 -9.39
N GLY A 193 8.99 10.66 -8.33
CA GLY A 193 10.06 11.66 -8.31
C GLY A 193 11.47 11.15 -7.96
N LYS A 194 11.63 10.00 -7.29
CA LYS A 194 12.96 9.50 -6.87
C LYS A 194 13.48 8.38 -7.77
N ARG A 195 14.80 8.28 -7.92
CA ARG A 195 15.48 7.27 -8.76
C ARG A 195 15.07 5.83 -8.42
N TYR A 196 14.92 5.52 -7.12
CA TYR A 196 14.48 4.19 -6.66
C TYR A 196 13.05 3.87 -7.08
N GLY A 197 12.22 4.88 -7.35
CA GLY A 197 10.84 4.73 -7.77
C GLY A 197 10.70 3.86 -9.02
N LYS A 198 11.62 4.02 -9.98
CA LYS A 198 11.69 3.16 -11.18
C LYS A 198 11.82 1.68 -10.86
N GLN A 199 12.56 1.32 -9.80
CA GLN A 199 12.74 -0.08 -9.39
C GLN A 199 11.46 -0.64 -8.74
N ILE A 200 10.76 0.18 -7.96
CA ILE A 200 9.45 -0.16 -7.41
C ILE A 200 8.46 -0.40 -8.55
N VAL A 201 8.30 0.58 -9.45
CA VAL A 201 7.38 0.51 -10.59
C VAL A 201 7.66 -0.70 -11.47
N ALA A 202 8.92 -0.95 -11.84
CA ALA A 202 9.30 -2.11 -12.63
C ALA A 202 8.99 -3.44 -11.93
N SER A 203 9.00 -3.47 -10.59
CA SER A 203 8.65 -4.65 -9.81
C SER A 203 7.14 -4.85 -9.71
N LEU A 204 6.35 -3.79 -9.57
CA LEU A 204 4.88 -3.83 -9.53
C LEU A 204 4.29 -4.14 -10.92
N ALA A 205 4.87 -3.60 -12.00
CA ALA A 205 4.44 -3.83 -13.38
C ALA A 205 4.56 -5.28 -13.86
N LYS A 206 5.22 -6.15 -13.08
CA LYS A 206 5.23 -7.60 -13.29
C LYS A 206 3.96 -8.28 -12.81
N GLU A 207 3.24 -7.66 -11.87
CA GLU A 207 2.07 -8.23 -11.18
C GLU A 207 0.76 -7.52 -11.54
N ALA A 208 0.82 -6.28 -12.02
CA ALA A 208 -0.33 -5.41 -12.25
C ALA A 208 -0.08 -4.40 -13.38
N THR A 209 -1.14 -3.85 -13.96
CA THR A 209 -1.05 -2.63 -14.78
C THR A 209 -0.67 -1.46 -13.88
N VAL A 210 0.30 -0.65 -14.29
CA VAL A 210 0.72 0.54 -13.52
C VAL A 210 0.48 1.79 -14.35
N LYS A 211 -0.35 2.70 -13.84
CA LYS A 211 -0.65 4.00 -14.44
C LYS A 211 -0.17 5.12 -13.51
N THR A 212 0.19 6.27 -14.09
CA THR A 212 0.54 7.47 -13.33
C THR A 212 -0.41 8.59 -13.73
N VAL A 213 -1.09 9.17 -12.75
CA VAL A 213 -2.15 10.17 -12.96
C VAL A 213 -1.95 11.36 -12.03
N SER A 214 -2.55 12.50 -12.34
CA SER A 214 -2.73 13.62 -11.42
C SER A 214 -3.86 13.34 -10.42
N ARG A 215 -3.90 14.11 -9.33
CA ARG A 215 -4.93 13.99 -8.29
C ARG A 215 -6.33 14.25 -8.84
N SER A 216 -6.46 15.15 -9.81
CA SER A 216 -7.72 15.44 -10.51
C SER A 216 -8.20 14.32 -11.43
N GLU A 217 -7.30 13.42 -11.84
CA GLU A 217 -7.61 12.29 -12.73
C GLU A 217 -7.91 10.99 -11.96
N VAL A 218 -7.88 11.01 -10.62
CA VAL A 218 -8.08 9.81 -9.78
C VAL A 218 -9.46 9.21 -9.97
N ASP A 219 -10.51 10.04 -9.97
CA ASP A 219 -11.89 9.57 -10.13
C ASP A 219 -12.09 8.94 -11.51
N GLU A 220 -11.56 9.55 -12.56
CA GLU A 220 -11.59 8.99 -13.91
C GLU A 220 -10.85 7.65 -13.99
N ALA A 221 -9.71 7.51 -13.31
CA ALA A 221 -8.96 6.26 -13.27
C ALA A 221 -9.75 5.15 -12.55
N ILE A 222 -10.43 5.48 -11.45
CA ILE A 222 -11.28 4.52 -10.72
C ILE A 222 -12.49 4.12 -11.57
N ASP A 223 -13.20 5.08 -12.15
CA ASP A 223 -14.37 4.83 -12.98
C ASP A 223 -14.03 3.95 -14.18
N ARG A 224 -12.94 4.28 -14.88
CA ARG A 224 -12.44 3.50 -16.01
C ARG A 224 -12.13 2.06 -15.59
N PHE A 225 -11.43 1.87 -14.48
CA PHE A 225 -11.11 0.53 -14.00
C PHE A 225 -12.35 -0.24 -13.54
N LEU A 226 -13.39 0.42 -13.03
CA LEU A 226 -14.65 -0.23 -12.67
C LEU A 226 -15.46 -0.65 -13.92
N ASN A 227 -15.41 0.16 -14.98
CA ASN A 227 -16.22 -0.01 -16.19
C ASN A 227 -15.51 -0.79 -17.33
N GLU A 228 -14.19 -0.98 -17.26
CA GLU A 228 -13.46 -1.90 -18.13
C GLU A 228 -13.95 -3.34 -17.84
N LEU A 229 -14.75 -3.91 -18.74
CA LEU A 229 -15.20 -5.31 -18.77
C LEU A 229 -14.32 -6.15 -19.69
#